data_AF-A0A925XFD5-F1
#
_entry.id   AF-A0A925XFD5-F1
#
_cell.length_a   1.000
_cell.length_b   1.000
_cell.length_c   1.000
_cell.angle_alpha   90.00
_cell.angle_beta   90.00
_cell.angle_gamma   90.00
#
_symmetry.space_group_name_H-M   'P 1'
#
loop_
_entity.id
_entity.type
_entity.pdbx_description
1 polymer ?
#
loop_
_entity_poly.entity_id
_entity_poly.type
_entity_poly.pdbx_seq_one_letter_code
_entity_poly.pdbx_strand_id
1 'polypeptide(L)'
;MIVLDSDHISVLQHEDSPLAEPLLIRLEQSLTEVVVTAITLEEQCRGWLAEIHRRAAGQAQVPYYARLVQLFDFFASWRVLPFDQRAAVEFERLRQQHRRMGVMDLKIAAIALVQDATLISRNLRDFEVIAELHVEDWLTGS
;
A
#
# COMPACT_ATOMS: atom_id res chain seq x y z
N MET A 1 -3.28 -10.74 10.71
CA MET A 1 -2.93 -9.32 10.44
C MET A 1 -3.46 -8.96 9.08
N ILE A 2 -3.80 -7.69 8.84
CA ILE A 2 -4.28 -7.22 7.54
C ILE A 2 -3.29 -6.21 6.97
N VAL A 3 -2.83 -6.42 5.74
CA VAL A 3 -1.92 -5.50 5.03
C VAL A 3 -2.72 -4.74 3.99
N LEU A 4 -2.70 -3.41 4.04
CA LEU A 4 -3.29 -2.58 2.98
C LEU A 4 -2.30 -2.39 1.83
N ASP A 5 -2.80 -2.60 0.62
CA ASP A 5 -2.13 -2.21 -0.62
C ASP A 5 -2.23 -0.69 -0.88
N SER A 6 -1.42 -0.18 -1.79
CA SER A 6 -1.23 1.24 -2.08
C SER A 6 -2.49 1.94 -2.60
N ASP A 7 -3.38 1.23 -3.29
CA ASP A 7 -4.65 1.77 -3.76
C ASP A 7 -5.59 2.15 -2.61
N HIS A 8 -5.58 1.39 -1.51
CA HIS A 8 -6.41 1.67 -0.34
C HIS A 8 -5.91 2.91 0.40
N ILE A 9 -4.59 3.08 0.49
CA ILE A 9 -4.00 4.29 1.08
C ILE A 9 -4.31 5.53 0.24
N SER A 10 -4.29 5.39 -1.08
CA SER A 10 -4.63 6.49 -1.99
C SER A 10 -6.10 6.92 -1.80
N VAL A 11 -7.02 5.98 -1.57
CA VAL A 11 -8.42 6.28 -1.23
C VAL A 11 -8.52 7.01 0.11
N LEU A 12 -7.82 6.56 1.16
CA LEU A 12 -7.86 7.20 2.49
C LEU A 12 -7.28 8.63 2.50
N GLN A 13 -6.33 8.92 1.61
CA GLN A 13 -5.75 10.27 1.50
C GLN A 13 -6.62 11.27 0.73
N HIS A 14 -7.61 10.79 -0.03
CA HIS A 14 -8.55 11.64 -0.77
C HIS A 14 -9.91 11.59 -0.09
N GLU A 15 -10.16 12.55 0.82
CA GLU A 15 -11.42 12.66 1.56
C GLU A 15 -12.67 12.74 0.65
N ASP A 16 -12.52 13.26 -0.56
CA ASP A 16 -13.60 13.33 -1.56
C ASP A 16 -13.91 11.98 -2.24
N SER A 17 -13.14 10.92 -1.95
CA SER A 17 -13.38 9.59 -2.52
C SER A 17 -14.64 8.99 -1.93
N PRO A 18 -15.65 8.59 -2.75
CA PRO A 18 -16.86 7.95 -2.25
C PRO A 18 -16.59 6.57 -1.61
N LEU A 19 -15.36 6.05 -1.77
CA LEU A 19 -14.92 4.78 -1.19
C LEU A 19 -14.18 4.96 0.15
N ALA A 20 -13.85 6.19 0.55
CA ALA A 20 -13.11 6.46 1.78
C ALA A 20 -13.94 6.11 3.02
N GLU A 21 -15.19 6.60 3.09
CA GLU A 21 -16.07 6.35 4.25
C GLU A 21 -16.40 4.85 4.43
N PRO A 22 -16.80 4.08 3.39
CA PRO A 22 -16.99 2.64 3.53
C PRO A 22 -15.72 1.89 3.98
N LEU A 23 -14.54 2.29 3.48
CA LEU A 23 -13.28 1.69 3.87
C LEU A 23 -12.96 2.00 5.34
N LEU A 24 -13.13 3.25 5.78
CA LEU A 24 -12.93 3.65 7.17
C LEU A 24 -13.83 2.86 8.12
N ILE A 25 -15.11 2.68 7.79
CA ILE A 25 -16.04 1.87 8.58
C ILE A 25 -15.53 0.42 8.71
N ARG A 26 -15.06 -0.19 7.60
CA ARG A 26 -14.49 -1.55 7.64
C ARG A 26 -13.22 -1.62 8.49
N LEU A 27 -12.36 -0.61 8.41
CA LEU A 27 -11.14 -0.52 9.22
C LEU A 27 -11.45 -0.40 10.70
N GLU A 28 -12.39 0.46 11.08
CA GLU A 28 -12.83 0.65 12.47
C GLU A 28 -13.51 -0.60 13.06
N GLN A 29 -14.26 -1.34 12.23
CA GLN A 29 -14.94 -2.57 12.65
C GLN A 29 -14.02 -3.79 12.65
N SER A 30 -12.83 -3.70 12.05
CA SER A 30 -11.88 -4.81 12.00
C SER A 30 -11.34 -5.11 13.40
N LEU A 31 -11.57 -6.32 13.89
CA LEU A 31 -10.91 -6.84 15.09
C LEU A 31 -9.45 -7.23 14.84
N THR A 32 -9.01 -7.21 13.59
CA THR A 32 -7.65 -7.57 13.19
C THR A 32 -6.83 -6.30 12.97
N GLU A 33 -5.60 -6.29 13.52
CA GLU A 33 -4.63 -5.22 13.31
C GLU A 33 -4.41 -4.98 11.81
N VAL A 34 -4.63 -3.73 11.39
CA VAL A 34 -4.40 -3.28 10.02
C VAL A 34 -3.08 -2.52 9.96
N VAL A 35 -2.25 -2.87 8.99
CA VAL A 35 -0.90 -2.34 8.82
C VAL A 35 -0.64 -1.98 7.35
N VAL A 36 0.46 -1.29 7.11
CA VAL A 36 0.95 -0.96 5.76
C VAL A 36 2.37 -1.49 5.57
N THR A 37 2.88 -1.44 4.35
CA THR A 37 4.26 -1.85 4.06
C THR A 37 5.18 -0.66 3.78
N ALA A 38 6.48 -0.85 3.96
CA ALA A 38 7.49 0.12 3.52
C ALA A 38 7.43 0.38 2.00
N ILE A 39 6.92 -0.60 1.22
CA ILE A 39 6.73 -0.47 -0.23
C ILE A 39 5.61 0.53 -0.53
N THR A 40 4.48 0.43 0.18
CA THR A 40 3.38 1.39 0.08
C THR A 40 3.82 2.79 0.45
N LEU A 41 4.60 2.94 1.52
CA LEU A 41 5.19 4.23 1.89
C LEU A 41 6.12 4.78 0.80
N GLU A 42 6.98 3.93 0.22
CA GLU A 42 7.87 4.31 -0.89
C GLU A 42 7.08 4.83 -2.10
N GLU A 43 6.02 4.13 -2.50
CA GLU A 43 5.19 4.48 -3.65
C GLU A 43 4.52 5.84 -3.48
N GLN A 44 3.92 6.08 -2.30
CA GLN A 44 3.31 7.36 -1.98
C GLN A 44 4.34 8.50 -1.95
N CYS A 45 5.51 8.27 -1.33
CA CYS A 45 6.61 9.23 -1.33
C CYS A 45 7.06 9.59 -2.77
N ARG A 46 7.25 8.58 -3.62
CA ARG A 46 7.67 8.79 -5.01
C ARG A 46 6.66 9.62 -5.80
N GLY A 47 5.36 9.41 -5.58
CA GLY A 47 4.29 10.20 -6.21
C GLY A 47 4.44 11.70 -5.93
N TRP A 48 4.53 12.07 -4.65
CA TRP A 48 4.67 13.47 -4.25
C TRP A 48 6.00 14.09 -4.67
N LEU A 49 7.11 13.35 -4.57
CA LEU A 49 8.42 13.82 -5.06
C LEU A 49 8.38 14.09 -6.57
N ALA A 50 7.72 13.24 -7.34
CA ALA A 50 7.54 13.44 -8.78
C ALA A 50 6.64 14.64 -9.09
N GLU A 51 5.60 14.91 -8.30
CA GLU A 51 4.80 16.14 -8.42
C GLU A 51 5.65 17.39 -8.14
N ILE A 52 6.42 17.41 -7.06
CA ILE A 52 7.31 18.52 -6.69
C ILE A 52 8.30 18.83 -7.83
N HIS A 53 8.93 17.79 -8.40
CA HIS A 53 9.90 17.94 -9.49
C HIS A 53 9.28 18.46 -10.81
N ARG A 54 7.97 18.28 -11.00
CA ARG A 54 7.27 18.78 -12.20
C ARG A 54 6.87 20.25 -12.11
N ARG A 55 7.01 20.89 -10.94
CA ARG A 55 6.62 22.31 -10.75
C ARG A 55 7.83 23.23 -10.86
N ALA A 56 7.56 24.46 -11.28
CA ALA A 56 8.53 25.54 -11.22
C ALA A 56 9.00 25.74 -9.77
N ALA A 57 10.30 25.95 -9.59
CA ALA A 57 10.88 26.13 -8.26
C ALA A 57 10.24 27.32 -7.52
N GLY A 58 9.96 27.16 -6.22
CA GLY A 58 9.40 28.21 -5.37
C GLY A 58 7.90 28.05 -5.13
N GLN A 59 7.11 29.11 -5.35
CA GLN A 59 5.70 29.17 -4.93
C GLN A 59 4.84 28.02 -5.46
N ALA A 60 5.07 27.57 -6.70
CA ALA A 60 4.32 26.48 -7.30
C ALA A 60 4.55 25.11 -6.62
N GLN A 61 5.62 24.95 -5.84
CA GLN A 61 5.92 23.73 -5.10
C GLN A 61 5.34 23.70 -3.69
N VAL A 62 4.99 24.86 -3.11
CA VAL A 62 4.48 25.00 -1.74
C VAL A 62 3.36 24.00 -1.41
N PRO A 63 2.27 23.88 -2.20
CA PRO A 63 1.21 22.92 -1.87
C PRO A 63 1.68 21.46 -1.89
N TYR A 64 2.63 21.10 -2.75
CA TYR A 64 3.13 19.72 -2.87
C TYR A 64 4.08 19.34 -1.74
N TYR A 65 4.91 20.28 -1.28
CA TYR A 65 5.69 20.08 -0.05
C TYR A 65 4.79 19.96 1.18
N ALA A 66 3.71 20.73 1.26
CA ALA A 66 2.73 20.57 2.33
C ALA A 66 2.08 19.17 2.31
N ARG A 67 1.72 18.67 1.11
CA ARG A 67 1.22 17.29 0.95
C ARG A 67 2.26 16.22 1.33
N LEU A 68 3.54 16.44 1.01
CA LEU A 68 4.61 15.53 1.40
C LEU A 68 4.76 15.46 2.93
N VAL A 69 4.68 16.58 3.65
CA VAL A 69 4.71 16.58 5.12
C VAL A 69 3.49 15.85 5.70
N GLN A 70 2.29 16.15 5.18
CA GLN A 70 1.05 15.45 5.58
C GLN A 70 1.13 13.94 5.36
N LEU A 71 1.85 13.48 4.32
CA LEU A 71 2.07 12.06 4.10
C LEU A 71 2.82 11.40 5.27
N PHE A 72 3.87 12.05 5.77
CA PHE A 72 4.62 11.52 6.92
C PHE A 72 3.77 11.51 8.19
N ASP A 73 2.98 12.56 8.43
CA ASP A 73 2.06 12.63 9.57
C ASP A 73 1.00 11.52 9.49
N PHE A 74 0.45 11.28 8.29
CA PHE A 74 -0.48 10.18 8.04
C PHE A 74 0.15 8.85 8.44
N PHE A 75 1.29 8.49 7.85
CA PHE A 75 1.95 7.20 8.12
C PHE A 75 2.54 7.07 9.53
N ALA A 76 2.80 8.17 10.25
CA ALA A 76 3.27 8.13 11.64
C ALA A 76 2.28 7.44 12.59
N SER A 77 1.00 7.40 12.23
CA SER A 77 -0.05 6.69 12.97
C SER A 77 -0.17 5.20 12.61
N TRP A 78 0.53 4.72 11.58
CA TRP A 78 0.45 3.34 11.10
C TRP A 78 1.66 2.52 11.54
N ARG A 79 1.43 1.23 11.78
CA ARG A 79 2.51 0.26 11.81
C ARG A 79 2.95 -0.04 10.37
N VAL A 80 4.19 0.31 10.05
CA VAL A 80 4.80 0.06 8.74
C VAL A 80 5.68 -1.19 8.81
N LEU A 81 5.31 -2.23 8.06
CA LEU A 81 6.08 -3.46 7.96
C LEU A 81 7.32 -3.26 7.07
N PRO A 82 8.52 -3.66 7.52
CA PRO A 82 9.73 -3.54 6.73
C PRO A 82 9.78 -4.58 5.60
N PHE A 83 10.49 -4.24 4.52
CA PHE A 83 11.00 -5.23 3.58
C PHE A 83 12.33 -5.76 4.12
N ASP A 84 12.24 -6.79 4.97
CA ASP A 84 13.39 -7.39 5.65
C ASP A 84 14.01 -8.56 4.85
N GLN A 85 15.01 -9.23 5.44
CA GLN A 85 15.70 -10.34 4.78
C GLN A 85 14.76 -11.53 4.47
N ARG A 86 13.75 -11.79 5.30
CA ARG A 86 12.78 -12.88 5.06
C ARG A 86 11.90 -12.51 3.88
N ALA A 87 11.41 -11.28 3.83
CA ALA A 87 10.64 -10.77 2.70
C ALA A 87 11.46 -10.73 1.40
N ALA A 88 12.76 -10.46 1.47
CA ALA A 88 13.64 -10.48 0.30
C ALA A 88 13.79 -11.89 -0.30
N VAL A 89 14.03 -12.90 0.54
CA VAL A 89 14.09 -14.31 0.09
C VAL A 89 12.77 -14.74 -0.55
N GLU A 90 11.66 -14.39 0.08
CA GLU A 90 10.33 -14.73 -0.43
C GLU A 90 10.03 -13.99 -1.75
N PHE A 91 10.41 -12.72 -1.87
CA PHE A 91 10.32 -11.96 -3.11
C PHE A 91 11.12 -12.62 -4.24
N GLU A 92 12.34 -13.10 -3.98
CA GLU A 92 13.15 -13.79 -5.00
C GLU A 92 12.46 -15.07 -5.50
N ARG A 93 11.85 -15.84 -4.59
CA ARG A 93 11.04 -17.02 -4.92
C ARG A 93 9.86 -16.64 -5.81
N LEU A 94 9.08 -15.64 -5.40
CA LEU A 94 7.92 -15.17 -6.15
C LEU A 94 8.33 -14.62 -7.52
N ARG A 95 9.46 -13.90 -7.62
CA ARG A 95 9.93 -13.29 -8.87
C ARG A 95 10.26 -14.31 -9.94
N GLN A 96 10.72 -15.49 -9.55
CA GLN A 96 10.99 -16.59 -10.48
C GLN A 96 9.70 -17.18 -11.07
N GLN A 97 8.63 -17.23 -10.25
CA GLN A 97 7.34 -17.84 -10.59
C GLN A 97 6.42 -16.85 -11.33
N HIS A 98 6.43 -15.57 -10.93
CA HIS A 98 5.47 -14.56 -11.36
C HIS A 98 6.16 -13.39 -12.10
N ARG A 99 6.97 -13.71 -13.12
CA ARG A 99 7.82 -12.72 -13.84
C ARG A 99 7.07 -11.52 -14.46
N ARG A 100 5.76 -11.67 -14.71
CA ARG A 100 4.93 -10.63 -15.31
C ARG A 100 4.33 -9.65 -14.29
N MET A 101 4.30 -10.01 -13.02
CA MET A 101 3.79 -9.12 -11.97
C MET A 101 4.77 -7.98 -11.69
N GLY A 102 4.23 -6.86 -11.22
CA GLY A 102 4.97 -5.68 -10.82
C GLY A 102 5.97 -6.01 -9.71
N VAL A 103 7.14 -5.37 -9.75
CA VAL A 103 8.19 -5.60 -8.74
C VAL A 103 7.71 -5.18 -7.35
N MET A 104 6.96 -4.07 -7.25
CA MET A 104 6.45 -3.57 -5.97
C MET A 104 5.36 -4.49 -5.41
N ASP A 105 4.39 -4.89 -6.25
CA ASP A 105 3.35 -5.86 -5.90
C ASP A 105 3.94 -7.16 -5.34
N LEU A 106 4.98 -7.69 -5.99
CA LEU A 106 5.66 -8.90 -5.52
C LEU A 106 6.36 -8.70 -4.18
N LYS A 107 6.90 -7.51 -3.89
CA LYS A 107 7.46 -7.22 -2.56
C LYS A 107 6.36 -7.13 -1.50
N ILE A 108 5.21 -6.54 -1.83
CA ILE A 108 4.05 -6.47 -0.93
C ILE A 108 3.53 -7.89 -0.63
N ALA A 109 3.34 -8.72 -1.67
CA ALA A 109 2.96 -10.12 -1.52
C ALA A 109 3.95 -10.91 -0.66
N ALA A 110 5.26 -10.71 -0.88
CA ALA A 110 6.31 -11.35 -0.08
C ALA A 110 6.24 -10.95 1.40
N ILE A 111 6.01 -9.67 1.70
CA ILE A 111 5.82 -9.20 3.08
C ILE A 111 4.57 -9.85 3.69
N ALA A 112 3.44 -9.87 2.96
CA ALA A 112 2.19 -10.45 3.44
C ALA A 112 2.34 -11.94 3.77
N LEU A 113 2.97 -12.73 2.89
CA LEU A 113 3.26 -14.15 3.12
C LEU A 113 4.14 -14.39 4.34
N VAL A 114 5.23 -13.62 4.47
CA VAL A 114 6.19 -13.76 5.59
C VAL A 114 5.54 -13.45 6.95
N GLN A 115 4.51 -12.60 6.95
CA GLN A 115 3.77 -12.20 8.14
C GLN A 115 2.47 -12.99 8.35
N ASP A 116 2.16 -13.96 7.49
CA ASP A 116 0.89 -14.71 7.51
C ASP A 116 -0.33 -13.76 7.57
N ALA A 117 -0.31 -12.76 6.68
CA ALA A 117 -1.28 -11.67 6.67
C ALA A 117 -2.21 -11.73 5.45
N THR A 118 -3.45 -11.30 5.63
CA THR A 118 -4.39 -11.06 4.53
C THR A 118 -4.03 -9.74 3.85
N LEU A 119 -3.77 -9.78 2.54
CA LEU A 119 -3.56 -8.59 1.72
C LEU A 119 -4.90 -8.03 1.26
N ILE A 120 -5.12 -6.73 1.46
CA ILE A 120 -6.29 -6.04 0.91
C ILE A 120 -5.86 -5.27 -0.34
N SER A 121 -6.34 -5.71 -1.51
CA SER A 121 -6.00 -5.11 -2.80
C SER A 121 -7.20 -5.09 -3.73
N ARG A 122 -7.25 -4.09 -4.61
CA ARG A 122 -8.25 -4.04 -5.70
C ARG A 122 -7.90 -5.00 -6.84
N ASN A 123 -6.63 -5.39 -6.94
CA ASN A 123 -6.12 -6.17 -8.05
C ASN A 123 -6.11 -7.67 -7.71
N LEU A 124 -7.24 -8.19 -7.23
CA LEU A 124 -7.37 -9.59 -6.78
C LEU A 124 -6.78 -10.59 -7.77
N ARG A 125 -7.10 -10.42 -9.06
CA ARG A 125 -6.66 -11.32 -10.15
C ARG A 125 -5.14 -11.45 -10.24
N ASP A 126 -4.41 -10.40 -9.89
CA ASP A 126 -2.95 -10.40 -9.95
C ASP A 126 -2.35 -11.14 -8.76
N PHE A 127 -3.01 -11.13 -7.60
CA PHE A 127 -2.52 -11.75 -6.37
C PHE A 127 -3.05 -13.18 -6.13
N GLU A 128 -4.26 -13.51 -6.59
CA GLU A 128 -4.89 -14.83 -6.43
C GLU A 128 -4.09 -15.98 -7.06
N VAL A 129 -3.20 -15.67 -8.01
CA VAL A 129 -2.31 -16.66 -8.62
C VAL A 129 -1.14 -17.06 -7.72
N ILE A 130 -0.88 -16.31 -6.64
CA ILE A 130 0.18 -16.60 -5.67
C ILE A 130 -0.36 -17.59 -4.64
N ALA A 131 0.21 -18.80 -4.62
CA ALA A 131 -0.16 -19.80 -3.64
C ALA A 131 0.07 -19.30 -2.20
N GLU A 132 -0.84 -19.65 -1.29
CA GLU A 132 -0.80 -19.32 0.14
C GLU A 132 -1.02 -17.84 0.49
N LEU A 133 -1.12 -16.95 -0.51
CA LEU A 133 -1.45 -15.55 -0.27
C LEU A 133 -2.96 -15.39 -0.11
N HIS A 134 -3.40 -14.99 1.07
CA HIS A 134 -4.78 -14.59 1.31
C HIS A 134 -4.97 -13.15 0.81
N VAL A 135 -5.92 -12.94 -0.11
CA VAL A 135 -6.22 -11.63 -0.67
C VAL A 135 -7.73 -11.36 -0.65
N GLU A 136 -8.12 -10.15 -0.27
CA GLU A 136 -9.50 -9.67 -0.23
C GLU A 136 -9.62 -8.27 -0.85
N ASP A 137 -10.79 -7.92 -1.38
CA ASP A 137 -11.10 -6.57 -1.86
C ASP A 137 -12.10 -5.92 -0.90
N TRP A 138 -11.70 -4.79 -0.31
CA TRP A 138 -12.56 -4.04 0.60
C TRP A 138 -13.20 -2.80 -0.01
N LEU A 139 -12.90 -2.49 -1.27
CA LEU A 139 -13.40 -1.32 -2.00
C LEU A 139 -14.51 -1.67 -2.98
N THR A 140 -14.65 -2.92 -3.41
CA THR A 140 -15.82 -3.39 -4.15
C THR A 140 -16.76 -4.14 -3.22
N GLY A 141 -17.88 -3.53 -2.87
CA GLY A 141 -18.90 -4.19 -2.05
C GLY A 141 -19.44 -5.45 -2.72
N SER A 142 -19.40 -6.57 -2.00
CA SER A 142 -20.37 -7.66 -2.08
C SER A 142 -20.86 -7.91 -0.66
#